data_AF-A0A8H4LZT7-F1
#
_entry.id   AF-A0A8H4LZT7-F1
#
_cell.length_a   1.000
_cell.length_b   1.000
_cell.length_c   1.000
_cell.angle_alpha   90.00
_cell.angle_beta   90.00
_cell.angle_gamma   90.00
#
_symmetry.space_group_name_H-M   'P 1'
#
loop_
_entity.id
_entity.type
_entity.pdbx_description
1 polymer ?
#
loop_
_entity_poly.entity_id
_entity_poly.type
_entity_poly.pdbx_seq_one_letter_code
_entity_poly.pdbx_strand_id
1 'polypeptide(L)'
;MSKWYHIRSVYTYNDEKCISIRHEELELKPLNDTNDGGGPSQWFELVPGTGRYKGCFAIRQSRNFIHSPLGEGSLKVAYQPYYHTALPEEYFSFVFEDTEVYKIDFNLANATTTGNTKRRAFEQKVSNGGSTDATMKLDLKQSKAVTGSFNRSHGFSIELKSKLKVKSVPWIGPEGEFELNGKTEHNWTFGETNTWTESIGFEVSTVVPPKHICIGKGIFKKDEMSVPVKIYSRSKSTGVDAITEAVYTGVAVWGYTYTIDHQPLEARNS
;
A
#
# COMPACT_ATOMS: atom_id res chain seq x y z
N MET A 1 19.80 -3.48 -21.00
CA MET A 1 19.97 -2.21 -21.72
C MET A 1 20.18 -1.12 -20.70
N SER A 2 21.33 -0.46 -20.68
CA SER A 2 21.54 0.76 -19.89
C SER A 2 20.65 1.87 -20.48
N LYS A 3 19.91 2.57 -19.62
CA LYS A 3 19.14 3.74 -20.01
C LYS A 3 19.98 4.98 -19.76
N TRP A 4 20.04 5.86 -20.75
CA TRP A 4 20.76 7.13 -20.69
C TRP A 4 19.78 8.27 -20.48
N TYR A 5 20.16 9.24 -19.66
CA TYR A 5 19.30 10.33 -19.21
C TYR A 5 20.01 11.67 -19.34
N HIS A 6 19.24 12.71 -19.64
CA HIS A 6 19.65 14.10 -19.40
C HIS A 6 19.14 14.54 -18.03
N ILE A 7 19.96 15.29 -17.30
CA ILE A 7 19.57 15.89 -16.02
C ILE A 7 19.38 17.39 -16.26
N ARG A 8 18.13 17.85 -16.34
CA ARG A 8 17.78 19.25 -16.61
C ARG A 8 17.53 20.01 -15.32
N SER A 9 17.89 21.29 -15.31
CA SER A 9 17.46 22.21 -14.26
C SER A 9 16.00 22.60 -14.50
N VAL A 10 15.21 22.66 -13.42
CA VAL A 10 13.84 23.18 -13.43
C VAL A 10 13.75 24.63 -12.90
N TYR A 11 14.88 25.21 -12.47
CA TYR A 11 14.92 26.60 -12.03
C TYR A 11 14.85 27.56 -13.23
N THR A 12 13.97 28.56 -13.14
CA THR A 12 13.67 29.55 -14.18
C THR A 12 14.88 30.31 -14.72
N TYR A 13 15.93 30.52 -13.92
CA TYR A 13 17.18 31.16 -14.38
C TYR A 13 18.04 30.26 -15.29
N ASN A 14 17.78 28.95 -15.29
CA ASN A 14 18.54 27.93 -16.04
C ASN A 14 17.63 27.16 -17.00
N ASP A 15 16.57 27.80 -17.50
CA ASP A 15 15.57 27.17 -18.34
C ASP A 15 16.23 26.45 -19.53
N GLU A 16 15.77 25.22 -19.79
CA GLU A 16 16.28 24.30 -20.82
C GLU A 16 17.77 23.90 -20.75
N LYS A 17 18.51 24.28 -19.70
CA LYS A 17 19.88 23.82 -19.49
C LYS A 17 19.93 22.45 -18.81
N CYS A 18 20.88 21.62 -19.22
CA CYS A 18 21.22 20.36 -18.58
C CYS A 18 22.63 20.36 -18.01
N ILE A 19 22.84 19.47 -17.03
CA ILE A 19 24.16 19.16 -16.51
C ILE A 19 25.02 18.60 -17.64
N SER A 20 26.26 19.07 -17.72
CA SER A 20 27.26 18.56 -18.65
C SER A 20 28.59 18.38 -17.93
N ILE A 21 29.37 17.36 -18.33
CA ILE A 21 30.76 17.20 -17.90
C ILE A 21 31.70 17.54 -19.06
N ARG A 22 32.58 18.50 -18.84
CA ARG A 22 33.67 18.86 -19.77
C ARG A 22 34.96 19.05 -18.98
N HIS A 23 36.03 18.37 -19.39
CA HIS A 23 37.33 18.43 -18.71
C HIS A 23 37.25 18.22 -17.18
N GLU A 24 36.42 17.28 -16.72
CA GLU A 24 36.22 16.98 -15.29
C GLU A 24 35.54 18.12 -14.49
N GLU A 25 34.91 19.08 -15.17
CA GLU A 25 34.10 20.13 -14.54
C GLU A 25 32.61 19.94 -14.84
N LEU A 26 31.76 20.29 -13.87
CA LEU A 26 30.30 20.33 -14.02
C LEU A 26 29.89 21.71 -14.55
N GLU A 27 29.21 21.72 -15.69
CA GLU A 27 28.69 22.92 -16.32
C GLU A 27 27.18 22.78 -16.58
N LEU A 28 26.45 23.90 -16.62
CA LEU A 28 25.08 23.95 -17.13
C LEU A 28 25.10 24.47 -18.57
N LYS A 29 24.62 23.67 -19.51
CA LYS A 29 24.58 24.01 -20.93
C LYS A 29 23.19 23.82 -21.53
N PRO A 30 22.83 24.57 -22.59
CA PRO A 30 21.64 24.24 -23.36
C PRO A 30 21.64 22.76 -23.75
N LEU A 31 20.47 22.14 -23.69
CA LEU A 31 20.30 20.77 -24.15
C LEU A 31 20.77 20.64 -25.61
N ASN A 32 21.65 19.67 -25.87
CA ASN A 32 22.02 19.26 -27.20
C ASN A 32 21.48 17.85 -27.44
N ASP A 33 20.30 17.76 -28.05
CA ASP A 33 19.61 16.48 -28.34
C ASP A 33 20.04 15.84 -29.67
N THR A 34 20.78 16.57 -30.52
CA THR A 34 21.00 16.17 -31.91
C THR A 34 22.08 15.12 -32.09
N ASN A 35 22.79 14.70 -31.02
CA ASN A 35 24.01 13.87 -31.12
C ASN A 35 25.09 14.42 -32.08
N ASP A 36 24.92 15.63 -32.62
CA ASP A 36 25.81 16.19 -33.63
C ASP A 36 27.02 16.85 -32.95
N GLY A 37 28.16 16.15 -33.02
CA GLY A 37 29.50 16.74 -32.92
C GLY A 37 30.03 17.12 -31.55
N GLY A 38 29.26 16.97 -30.47
CA GLY A 38 29.62 17.40 -29.10
C GLY A 38 29.74 16.29 -28.04
N GLY A 39 29.87 15.02 -28.42
CA GLY A 39 30.12 13.89 -27.51
C GLY A 39 29.04 13.59 -26.45
N PRO A 40 29.17 12.49 -25.67
CA PRO A 40 28.23 12.05 -24.63
C PRO A 40 28.19 12.95 -23.38
N SER A 41 28.59 14.22 -23.50
CA SER A 41 28.87 15.15 -22.39
C SER A 41 27.65 15.53 -21.55
N GLN A 42 26.43 15.21 -22.01
CA GLN A 42 25.17 15.52 -21.33
C GLN A 42 24.34 14.27 -21.03
N TRP A 43 24.89 13.08 -21.30
CA TRP A 43 24.20 11.80 -21.17
C TRP A 43 24.75 11.04 -19.96
N PHE A 44 23.86 10.77 -19.00
CA PHE A 44 24.21 10.09 -17.76
C PHE A 44 23.51 8.75 -17.65
N GLU A 45 24.23 7.79 -17.11
CA GLU A 45 23.67 6.54 -16.61
C GLU A 45 23.42 6.68 -15.11
N LEU A 46 22.23 6.24 -14.67
CA LEU A 46 21.92 6.10 -13.26
C LEU A 46 22.20 4.66 -12.84
N VAL A 47 23.24 4.48 -12.03
CA VAL A 47 23.70 3.15 -11.59
C VAL A 47 23.12 2.85 -10.21
N PRO A 48 22.21 1.87 -10.07
CA PRO A 48 21.59 1.56 -8.77
C PRO A 48 22.63 1.13 -7.74
N GLY A 49 22.51 1.65 -6.51
CA GLY A 49 23.31 1.21 -5.38
C GLY A 49 22.96 -0.21 -4.91
N THR A 50 23.94 -0.88 -4.32
CA THR A 50 23.79 -2.22 -3.73
C THR A 50 24.22 -2.20 -2.26
N GLY A 51 23.89 -3.26 -1.50
CA GLY A 51 24.26 -3.36 -0.09
C GLY A 51 23.72 -2.18 0.73
N ARG A 52 24.63 -1.46 1.41
CA ARG A 52 24.30 -0.29 2.24
C ARG A 52 23.72 0.90 1.47
N TYR A 53 23.85 0.93 0.15
CA TYR A 53 23.35 1.99 -0.73
C TYR A 53 22.08 1.60 -1.48
N LYS A 54 21.41 0.53 -1.07
CA LYS A 54 20.13 0.11 -1.65
C LYS A 54 19.10 1.24 -1.50
N GLY A 55 18.54 1.69 -2.63
CA GLY A 55 17.60 2.82 -2.67
C GLY A 55 18.23 4.14 -3.14
N CYS A 56 19.56 4.19 -3.23
CA CYS A 56 20.32 5.27 -3.86
C CYS A 56 20.81 4.87 -5.25
N PHE A 57 21.39 5.82 -5.99
CA PHE A 57 22.03 5.61 -7.28
C PHE A 57 23.23 6.53 -7.46
N ALA A 58 24.22 6.08 -8.23
CA ALA A 58 25.30 6.93 -8.71
C ALA A 58 24.93 7.55 -10.07
N ILE A 59 25.42 8.76 -10.33
CA ILE A 59 25.25 9.45 -11.61
C ILE A 59 26.58 9.37 -12.36
N ARG A 60 26.60 8.66 -13.48
CA ARG A 60 27.83 8.31 -14.20
C ARG A 60 27.79 8.76 -15.65
N GLN A 61 28.92 9.25 -16.15
CA GLN A 61 29.19 9.42 -17.56
C GLN A 61 30.54 8.75 -17.90
N SER A 62 30.50 7.54 -18.47
CA SER A 62 31.69 6.70 -18.69
C SER A 62 32.46 6.44 -17.37
N ARG A 63 33.65 7.01 -17.18
CA ARG A 63 34.48 6.91 -15.95
C ARG A 63 34.33 8.12 -15.02
N ASN A 64 33.52 9.10 -15.40
CA ASN A 64 33.24 10.27 -14.58
C ASN A 64 32.03 10.00 -13.70
N PHE A 65 32.17 10.23 -12.41
CA PHE A 65 31.11 10.13 -11.41
C PHE A 65 30.84 11.50 -10.81
N ILE A 66 29.56 11.87 -10.73
CA ILE A 66 29.18 13.04 -9.94
C ILE A 66 29.23 12.63 -8.48
N HIS A 67 29.82 13.47 -7.63
CA HIS A 67 29.81 13.29 -6.20
C HIS A 67 29.50 14.60 -5.48
N SER A 68 28.96 14.47 -4.26
CA SER A 68 28.62 15.57 -3.37
C SER A 68 29.52 15.48 -2.13
N PRO A 69 30.70 16.15 -2.13
CA PRO A 69 31.61 16.12 -0.99
C PRO A 69 30.96 16.71 0.26
N LEU A 70 31.04 15.99 1.36
CA LEU A 70 30.50 16.45 2.65
C LEU A 70 31.15 17.78 3.05
N GLY A 71 30.32 18.82 3.22
CA GLY A 71 30.74 20.13 3.72
C GLY A 71 31.20 21.15 2.68
N GLU A 72 31.29 20.79 1.39
CA GLU A 72 31.76 21.71 0.34
C GLU A 72 30.63 22.39 -0.45
N GLY A 73 29.38 21.92 -0.31
CA GLY A 73 28.17 22.55 -0.86
C GLY A 73 28.00 22.47 -2.38
N SER A 74 29.06 22.27 -3.16
CA SER A 74 29.03 22.12 -4.61
C SER A 74 29.24 20.68 -5.06
N LEU A 75 28.51 20.26 -6.11
CA LEU A 75 28.76 18.99 -6.78
C LEU A 75 30.10 19.05 -7.51
N LYS A 76 30.80 17.92 -7.54
CA LYS A 76 32.07 17.74 -8.25
C LYS A 76 32.02 16.53 -9.17
N VAL A 77 32.99 16.44 -10.08
CA VAL A 77 33.25 15.25 -10.89
C VAL A 77 34.51 14.58 -10.38
N ALA A 78 34.44 13.28 -10.19
CA ALA A 78 35.62 12.45 -9.96
C ALA A 78 35.79 11.48 -11.13
N TYR A 79 37.01 11.44 -11.67
CA TYR A 79 37.41 10.35 -12.58
C TYR A 79 37.73 9.11 -11.74
N GLN A 80 37.00 8.02 -11.98
CA GLN A 80 37.18 6.76 -11.26
C GLN A 80 37.39 5.58 -12.21
N PRO A 81 38.18 4.56 -11.81
CA PRO A 81 38.19 3.27 -12.48
C PRO A 81 36.78 2.65 -12.57
N TYR A 82 36.53 1.84 -13.61
CA TYR A 82 35.26 1.14 -13.77
C TYR A 82 34.88 0.26 -12.56
N TYR A 83 35.90 -0.30 -11.90
CA TYR A 83 35.78 -1.10 -10.69
C TYR A 83 36.53 -0.39 -9.57
N HIS A 84 35.90 0.62 -8.97
CA HIS A 84 36.41 1.27 -7.77
C HIS A 84 35.48 0.97 -6.60
N THR A 85 36.01 1.16 -5.38
CA THR A 85 35.21 1.06 -4.17
C THR A 85 34.24 2.24 -4.11
N ALA A 86 32.95 1.93 -4.14
CA ALA A 86 31.92 2.97 -4.18
C ALA A 86 31.99 3.88 -2.96
N LEU A 87 32.04 5.19 -3.21
CA LEU A 87 32.18 6.21 -2.18
C LEU A 87 30.78 6.70 -1.76
N PRO A 88 30.52 6.94 -0.46
CA PRO A 88 29.23 7.48 0.00
C PRO A 88 28.77 8.74 -0.75
N GLU A 89 29.71 9.60 -1.12
CA GLU A 89 29.50 10.90 -1.76
C GLU A 89 29.01 10.77 -3.20
N GLU A 90 29.15 9.60 -3.83
CA GLU A 90 28.71 9.33 -5.20
C GLU A 90 27.23 8.94 -5.28
N TYR A 91 26.59 8.69 -4.14
CA TYR A 91 25.22 8.18 -4.10
C TYR A 91 24.19 9.27 -3.81
N PHE A 92 23.21 9.33 -4.69
CA PHE A 92 22.07 10.23 -4.64
C PHE A 92 20.78 9.46 -4.44
N SER A 93 19.76 10.14 -3.94
CA SER A 93 18.38 9.68 -3.95
C SER A 93 17.50 10.73 -4.61
N PHE A 94 16.43 10.31 -5.26
CA PHE A 94 15.43 11.26 -5.73
C PHE A 94 14.71 11.85 -4.52
N VAL A 95 14.72 13.17 -4.42
CA VAL A 95 13.73 13.91 -3.64
C VAL A 95 12.69 14.37 -4.65
N PHE A 96 11.55 13.71 -4.66
CA PHE A 96 10.46 14.07 -5.57
C PHE A 96 9.73 15.31 -5.05
N GLU A 97 9.22 16.10 -5.97
CA GLU A 97 8.33 17.21 -5.65
C GLU A 97 7.01 16.73 -5.02
N ASP A 98 6.24 17.67 -4.46
CA ASP A 98 4.95 17.38 -3.84
C ASP A 98 3.98 16.77 -4.88
N THR A 99 3.45 15.59 -4.56
CA THR A 99 2.52 14.85 -5.41
C THR A 99 1.21 14.61 -4.69
N GLU A 100 0.11 14.57 -5.45
CA GLU A 100 -1.19 14.17 -4.94
C GLU A 100 -1.63 12.83 -5.54
N VAL A 101 -2.15 11.95 -4.70
CA VAL A 101 -2.79 10.71 -5.17
C VAL A 101 -4.23 11.00 -5.52
N TYR A 102 -4.59 10.77 -6.79
CA TYR A 102 -5.92 11.07 -7.32
C TYR A 102 -6.73 9.82 -7.69
N LYS A 103 -6.08 8.66 -7.84
CA LYS A 103 -6.76 7.39 -8.17
C LYS A 103 -6.03 6.19 -7.60
N ILE A 104 -6.80 5.21 -7.13
CA ILE A 104 -6.32 3.91 -6.64
C ILE A 104 -7.17 2.83 -7.29
N ASP A 105 -6.54 1.96 -8.08
CA ASP A 105 -7.20 0.88 -8.80
C ASP A 105 -6.77 -0.48 -8.25
N PHE A 106 -7.72 -1.18 -7.64
CA PHE A 106 -7.51 -2.55 -7.15
C PHE A 106 -7.78 -3.57 -8.26
N ASN A 107 -6.85 -4.50 -8.45
CA ASN A 107 -7.03 -5.62 -9.35
C ASN A 107 -7.65 -6.81 -8.60
N LEU A 108 -8.97 -6.79 -8.45
CA LEU A 108 -9.71 -7.83 -7.73
C LEU A 108 -9.67 -9.20 -8.42
N ALA A 109 -9.51 -9.24 -9.75
CA ALA A 109 -9.40 -10.49 -10.50
C ALA A 109 -8.13 -11.28 -10.14
N ASN A 110 -7.09 -10.58 -9.67
CA ASN A 110 -5.84 -11.18 -9.20
C ASN A 110 -5.70 -11.12 -7.66
N ALA A 111 -6.79 -10.87 -6.95
CA ALA A 111 -6.81 -10.93 -5.50
C ALA A 111 -6.70 -12.39 -5.02
N THR A 112 -6.03 -12.58 -3.88
CA THR A 112 -5.80 -13.90 -3.29
C THR A 112 -5.98 -13.85 -1.78
N THR A 113 -6.32 -14.98 -1.18
CA THR A 113 -6.15 -15.19 0.25
C THR A 113 -4.83 -15.92 0.50
N THR A 114 -4.20 -15.70 1.66
CA THR A 114 -2.93 -16.37 2.02
C THR A 114 -3.09 -17.86 2.36
N GLY A 115 -4.29 -18.42 2.17
CA GLY A 115 -4.60 -19.84 2.36
C GLY A 115 -4.86 -20.27 3.82
N ASN A 116 -4.73 -19.36 4.80
CA ASN A 116 -4.90 -19.66 6.22
C ASN A 116 -6.27 -19.25 6.77
N THR A 117 -7.35 -19.77 6.19
CA THR A 117 -8.72 -19.46 6.63
C THR A 117 -8.99 -19.99 8.03
N LYS A 118 -9.21 -19.08 8.99
CA LYS A 118 -9.57 -19.41 10.36
C LYS A 118 -11.08 -19.32 10.52
N ARG A 119 -11.74 -20.44 10.81
CA ARG A 119 -13.14 -20.44 11.24
C ARG A 119 -13.24 -20.01 12.71
N ARG A 120 -14.23 -19.18 13.01
CA ARG A 120 -14.54 -18.69 14.35
C ARG A 120 -16.01 -18.92 14.63
N ALA A 121 -16.31 -19.41 15.82
CA ALA A 121 -17.66 -19.64 16.29
C ALA A 121 -17.87 -18.90 17.60
N PHE A 122 -19.10 -18.46 17.84
CA PHE A 122 -19.54 -17.89 19.11
C PHE A 122 -21.00 -18.26 19.32
N GLU A 123 -21.47 -18.10 20.56
CA GLU A 123 -22.80 -18.50 20.98
C GLU A 123 -23.47 -17.39 21.78
N GLN A 124 -24.78 -17.28 21.62
CA GLN A 124 -25.67 -16.45 22.44
C GLN A 124 -26.86 -17.27 22.90
N LYS A 125 -27.34 -16.97 24.10
CA LYS A 125 -28.48 -17.68 24.71
C LYS A 125 -29.52 -16.71 25.21
N VAL A 126 -30.78 -17.07 25.00
CA VAL A 126 -31.93 -16.39 25.60
C VAL A 126 -32.88 -17.45 26.15
N SER A 127 -33.44 -17.21 27.33
CA SER A 127 -34.28 -18.20 28.02
C SER A 127 -35.71 -17.71 28.17
N ASN A 128 -36.68 -18.57 27.85
CA ASN A 128 -38.07 -18.38 28.21
C ASN A 128 -38.41 -19.22 29.44
N GLY A 129 -38.35 -18.60 30.62
CA GLY A 129 -38.78 -19.23 31.88
C GLY A 129 -40.30 -19.20 32.11
N GLY A 130 -41.08 -18.64 31.18
CA GLY A 130 -42.53 -18.51 31.30
C GLY A 130 -43.29 -19.81 31.02
N SER A 131 -44.62 -19.69 31.05
CA SER A 131 -45.57 -20.77 30.79
C SER A 131 -46.20 -20.74 29.40
N THR A 132 -45.89 -19.72 28.59
CA THR A 132 -46.32 -19.57 27.19
C THR A 132 -45.13 -19.30 26.29
N ASP A 133 -45.30 -19.47 24.98
CA ASP A 133 -44.29 -19.07 23.99
C ASP A 133 -43.94 -17.59 24.11
N ALA A 134 -42.68 -17.26 23.84
CA ALA A 134 -42.19 -15.88 23.88
C ALA A 134 -41.27 -15.59 22.68
N THR A 135 -41.51 -14.48 21.99
CA THR A 135 -40.60 -13.99 20.95
C THR A 135 -39.39 -13.33 21.60
N MET A 136 -38.21 -13.90 21.38
CA MET A 136 -36.94 -13.43 21.92
C MET A 136 -36.02 -12.98 20.78
N LYS A 137 -35.17 -12.00 21.07
CA LYS A 137 -34.15 -11.50 20.13
C LYS A 137 -32.79 -12.08 20.50
N LEU A 138 -32.11 -12.68 19.53
CA LEU A 138 -30.70 -13.04 19.63
C LEU A 138 -29.88 -12.04 18.82
N ASP A 139 -29.03 -11.29 19.52
CA ASP A 139 -28.03 -10.47 18.86
C ASP A 139 -26.81 -11.32 18.51
N LEU A 140 -26.76 -11.78 17.27
CA LEU A 140 -25.62 -12.52 16.74
C LEU A 140 -24.67 -11.61 15.95
N LYS A 141 -24.64 -10.31 16.27
CA LYS A 141 -23.62 -9.42 15.73
C LYS A 141 -22.31 -9.56 16.47
N GLN A 142 -21.23 -9.36 15.74
CA GLN A 142 -19.89 -9.36 16.27
C GLN A 142 -19.10 -8.23 15.64
N SER A 143 -18.51 -7.38 16.47
CA SER A 143 -17.51 -6.41 16.04
C SER A 143 -16.13 -7.06 16.03
N LYS A 144 -15.41 -6.98 14.91
CA LYS A 144 -14.06 -7.53 14.77
C LYS A 144 -13.12 -6.47 14.22
N ALA A 145 -11.92 -6.44 14.81
CA ALA A 145 -10.83 -5.63 14.28
C ALA A 145 -10.31 -6.29 12.99
N VAL A 146 -10.29 -5.49 11.93
CA VAL A 146 -9.72 -5.81 10.62
C VAL A 146 -8.60 -4.82 10.33
N THR A 147 -7.70 -5.20 9.43
CA THR A 147 -6.52 -4.42 9.12
C THR A 147 -6.33 -4.30 7.63
N GLY A 148 -5.54 -3.31 7.22
CA GLY A 148 -5.04 -3.18 5.87
C GLY A 148 -3.70 -2.47 5.84
N SER A 149 -2.96 -2.60 4.76
CA SER A 149 -1.71 -1.88 4.50
C SER A 149 -1.43 -1.84 3.00
N PHE A 150 -0.76 -0.79 2.54
CA PHE A 150 -0.26 -0.66 1.17
C PHE A 150 1.26 -0.79 1.18
N ASN A 151 1.77 -1.81 0.53
CA ASN A 151 3.21 -2.05 0.41
C ASN A 151 3.65 -1.88 -1.05
N ARG A 152 4.71 -1.09 -1.27
CA ARG A 152 5.28 -0.90 -2.61
C ARG A 152 5.78 -2.24 -3.15
N SER A 153 5.46 -2.51 -4.41
CA SER A 153 6.05 -3.59 -5.19
C SER A 153 7.10 -3.05 -6.15
N HIS A 154 6.72 -2.12 -7.03
CA HIS A 154 7.62 -1.47 -8.00
C HIS A 154 7.05 -0.14 -8.53
N GLY A 155 7.77 0.49 -9.46
CA GLY A 155 7.37 1.78 -10.03
C GLY A 155 7.84 2.97 -9.19
N PHE A 156 7.13 4.09 -9.34
CA PHE A 156 7.42 5.35 -8.65
C PHE A 156 7.48 5.13 -7.13
N SER A 157 8.42 5.79 -6.46
CA SER A 157 8.55 5.68 -5.01
C SER A 157 7.77 6.82 -4.37
N ILE A 158 6.54 6.53 -3.96
CA ILE A 158 5.83 7.41 -3.02
C ILE A 158 6.64 7.44 -1.73
N GLU A 159 6.80 8.64 -1.16
CA GLU A 159 7.53 8.81 0.09
C GLU A 159 6.89 7.97 1.20
N LEU A 160 7.72 7.30 2.01
CA LEU A 160 7.20 6.60 3.18
C LEU A 160 6.48 7.63 4.06
N LYS A 161 5.27 7.29 4.52
CA LYS A 161 4.38 8.17 5.29
C LYS A 161 3.55 9.21 4.53
N SER A 162 3.53 9.17 3.19
CA SER A 162 2.54 9.96 2.44
C SER A 162 1.12 9.54 2.82
N LYS A 163 0.24 10.54 3.00
CA LYS A 163 -1.18 10.32 3.31
C LYS A 163 -1.95 9.99 2.03
N LEU A 164 -2.70 8.90 2.04
CA LEU A 164 -3.57 8.46 0.96
C LEU A 164 -5.03 8.60 1.38
N LYS A 165 -5.83 9.30 0.56
CA LYS A 165 -7.29 9.29 0.70
C LYS A 165 -7.84 8.10 -0.07
N VAL A 166 -8.29 7.07 0.64
CA VAL A 166 -8.83 5.85 0.05
C VAL A 166 -10.33 5.83 0.28
N LYS A 167 -11.10 5.83 -0.81
CA LYS A 167 -12.58 5.84 -0.76
C LYS A 167 -13.19 4.45 -0.59
N SER A 168 -12.46 3.41 -1.00
CA SER A 168 -12.90 2.04 -0.89
C SER A 168 -11.72 1.10 -0.71
N VAL A 169 -11.91 0.07 0.09
CA VAL A 169 -10.90 -0.98 0.29
C VAL A 169 -11.45 -2.34 -0.13
N PRO A 170 -10.59 -3.26 -0.60
CA PRO A 170 -11.00 -4.63 -0.86
C PRO A 170 -11.56 -5.30 0.39
N TRP A 171 -12.59 -6.11 0.20
CA TRP A 171 -13.15 -7.01 1.21
C TRP A 171 -13.59 -8.32 0.54
N ILE A 172 -13.96 -9.31 1.35
CA ILE A 172 -14.48 -10.60 0.86
C ILE A 172 -15.99 -10.63 1.13
N GLY A 173 -16.77 -10.74 0.05
CA GLY A 173 -18.21 -10.82 0.08
C GLY A 173 -18.74 -12.08 0.78
N PRO A 174 -20.07 -12.17 1.00
CA PRO A 174 -20.68 -13.29 1.70
C PRO A 174 -20.42 -14.65 1.02
N GLU A 175 -20.33 -14.68 -0.31
CA GLU A 175 -20.12 -15.92 -1.08
C GLU A 175 -18.62 -16.23 -1.34
N GLY A 176 -17.73 -15.30 -1.00
CA GLY A 176 -16.27 -15.48 -1.05
C GLY A 176 -15.54 -14.72 -2.16
N GLU A 177 -16.27 -13.95 -2.96
CA GLU A 177 -15.77 -13.04 -3.97
C GLU A 177 -15.06 -11.82 -3.38
N PHE A 178 -14.05 -11.31 -4.10
CA PHE A 178 -13.42 -10.05 -3.75
C PHE A 178 -14.24 -8.88 -4.31
N GLU A 179 -14.54 -7.91 -3.45
CA GLU A 179 -15.32 -6.73 -3.78
C GLU A 179 -14.67 -5.47 -3.19
N LEU A 180 -15.17 -4.28 -3.55
CA LEU A 180 -14.78 -3.01 -2.93
C LEU A 180 -15.85 -2.56 -1.92
N ASN A 181 -15.42 -2.29 -0.69
CA ASN A 181 -16.28 -1.69 0.32
C ASN A 181 -16.21 -0.17 0.22
N GLY A 182 -17.25 0.46 -0.34
CA GLY A 182 -17.33 1.92 -0.49
C GLY A 182 -17.72 2.68 0.79
N LYS A 183 -17.92 2.00 1.93
CA LYS A 183 -18.33 2.63 3.20
C LYS A 183 -17.16 3.08 4.07
N THR A 184 -15.93 2.80 3.66
CA THR A 184 -14.73 3.11 4.42
C THR A 184 -14.04 4.35 3.86
N GLU A 185 -14.31 5.52 4.44
CA GLU A 185 -13.43 6.68 4.26
C GLU A 185 -12.37 6.65 5.35
N HIS A 186 -11.12 6.38 4.96
CA HIS A 186 -9.99 6.33 5.86
C HIS A 186 -8.84 7.16 5.29
N ASN A 187 -8.13 7.86 6.18
CA ASN A 187 -6.84 8.45 5.85
C ASN A 187 -5.78 7.39 6.11
N TRP A 188 -5.13 6.95 5.05
CA TRP A 188 -4.11 5.92 5.11
C TRP A 188 -2.73 6.54 5.08
N THR A 189 -1.77 5.84 5.66
CA THR A 189 -0.35 6.17 5.56
C THR A 189 0.34 5.06 4.78
N PHE A 190 0.97 5.39 3.65
CA PHE A 190 1.62 4.37 2.81
C PHE A 190 2.76 3.67 3.56
N GLY A 191 2.80 2.34 3.49
CA GLY A 191 3.74 1.51 4.24
C GLY A 191 3.33 1.21 5.69
N GLU A 192 2.21 1.75 6.18
CA GLU A 192 1.73 1.50 7.54
C GLU A 192 0.45 0.66 7.55
N THR A 193 0.28 -0.10 8.63
CA THR A 193 -0.93 -0.89 8.86
C THR A 193 -1.97 -0.05 9.57
N ASN A 194 -3.17 0.05 8.97
CA ASN A 194 -4.33 0.69 9.57
C ASN A 194 -5.26 -0.40 10.13
N THR A 195 -5.93 -0.10 11.24
CA THR A 195 -6.87 -1.00 11.90
C THR A 195 -8.22 -0.30 12.07
N TRP A 196 -9.31 -0.97 11.73
CA TRP A 196 -10.67 -0.50 11.97
C TRP A 196 -11.57 -1.66 12.41
N THR A 197 -12.81 -1.36 12.75
CA THR A 197 -13.78 -2.34 13.23
C THR A 197 -14.84 -2.58 12.17
N GLU A 198 -15.08 -3.85 11.86
CA GLU A 198 -16.21 -4.28 11.04
C GLU A 198 -17.22 -5.06 11.88
N SER A 199 -18.50 -4.83 11.61
CA SER A 199 -19.59 -5.60 12.22
C SER A 199 -20.03 -6.69 11.26
N ILE A 200 -20.06 -7.92 11.73
CA ILE A 200 -20.56 -9.09 11.00
C ILE A 200 -21.71 -9.73 11.75
N GLY A 201 -22.66 -10.32 11.03
CA GLY A 201 -23.81 -11.02 11.60
C GLY A 201 -25.09 -10.17 11.67
N PHE A 202 -26.12 -10.76 12.28
CA PHE A 202 -27.48 -10.23 12.26
C PHE A 202 -28.12 -10.35 13.64
N GLU A 203 -29.13 -9.50 13.88
CA GLU A 203 -30.09 -9.74 14.96
C GLU A 203 -31.19 -10.64 14.42
N VAL A 204 -31.50 -11.72 15.13
CA VAL A 204 -32.54 -12.69 14.73
C VAL A 204 -33.61 -12.74 15.81
N SER A 205 -34.88 -12.68 15.41
CA SER A 205 -36.02 -12.91 16.31
C SER A 205 -36.54 -14.33 16.14
N THR A 206 -36.79 -15.03 17.25
CA THR A 206 -37.29 -16.41 17.26
C THR A 206 -38.32 -16.62 18.36
N VAL A 207 -39.24 -17.55 18.16
CA VAL A 207 -40.24 -17.94 19.17
C VAL A 207 -39.66 -19.07 20.01
N VAL A 208 -39.47 -18.80 21.31
CA VAL A 208 -38.89 -19.74 22.27
C VAL A 208 -40.03 -20.36 23.09
N PRO A 209 -40.20 -21.68 23.09
CA PRO A 209 -41.24 -22.34 23.87
C PRO A 209 -41.08 -22.11 25.39
N PRO A 210 -42.14 -22.27 26.18
CA PRO A 210 -42.05 -22.16 27.62
C PRO A 210 -41.08 -23.19 28.19
N LYS A 211 -40.35 -22.77 29.21
CA LYS A 211 -39.29 -23.54 29.86
C LYS A 211 -38.17 -24.02 28.93
N HIS A 212 -37.82 -23.24 27.90
CA HIS A 212 -36.72 -23.55 26.98
C HIS A 212 -35.68 -22.43 26.95
N ILE A 213 -34.46 -22.80 26.60
CA ILE A 213 -33.39 -21.90 26.17
C ILE A 213 -33.30 -21.98 24.66
N CYS A 214 -33.25 -20.83 24.01
CA CYS A 214 -32.79 -20.70 22.64
C CYS A 214 -31.30 -20.41 22.60
N ILE A 215 -30.58 -21.19 21.81
CA ILE A 215 -29.13 -21.11 21.61
C ILE A 215 -28.88 -20.76 20.15
N GLY A 216 -28.35 -19.56 19.91
CA GLY A 216 -27.88 -19.12 18.60
C GLY A 216 -26.38 -19.30 18.49
N LYS A 217 -25.92 -20.04 17.50
CA LYS A 217 -24.49 -20.21 17.21
C LYS A 217 -24.16 -19.50 15.90
N GLY A 218 -23.28 -18.51 15.96
CA GLY A 218 -22.77 -17.81 14.78
C GLY A 218 -21.39 -18.33 14.40
N ILE A 219 -21.15 -18.49 13.11
CA ILE A 219 -19.87 -18.94 12.54
C ILE A 219 -19.45 -17.94 11.46
N PHE A 220 -18.17 -17.56 11.45
CA PHE A 220 -17.60 -16.75 10.38
C PHE A 220 -16.16 -17.19 10.06
N LYS A 221 -15.65 -16.73 8.92
CA LYS A 221 -14.27 -16.95 8.48
C LYS A 221 -13.45 -15.68 8.69
N LYS A 222 -12.18 -15.87 8.99
CA LYS A 222 -11.16 -14.82 9.02
C LYS A 222 -10.03 -15.22 8.09
N ASP A 223 -9.70 -14.35 7.15
CA ASP A 223 -8.65 -14.55 6.16
C ASP A 223 -7.72 -13.35 6.11
N GLU A 224 -6.48 -13.60 5.73
CA GLU A 224 -5.58 -12.56 5.23
C GLU A 224 -5.70 -12.54 3.70
N MET A 225 -5.86 -11.34 3.15
CA MET A 225 -6.00 -11.09 1.73
C MET A 225 -4.82 -10.28 1.20
N SER A 226 -4.53 -10.50 -0.08
CA SER A 226 -3.52 -9.79 -0.86
C SER A 226 -4.12 -9.40 -2.20
N VAL A 227 -4.12 -8.10 -2.52
CA VAL A 227 -4.73 -7.52 -3.71
C VAL A 227 -3.73 -6.61 -4.42
N PRO A 228 -3.32 -6.91 -5.65
CA PRO A 228 -2.49 -6.01 -6.44
C PRO A 228 -3.21 -4.68 -6.69
N VAL A 229 -2.48 -3.56 -6.60
CA VAL A 229 -3.07 -2.22 -6.69
C VAL A 229 -2.15 -1.27 -7.47
N LYS A 230 -2.76 -0.41 -8.29
CA LYS A 230 -2.08 0.71 -8.94
C LYS A 230 -2.50 2.01 -8.27
N ILE A 231 -1.53 2.78 -7.82
CA ILE A 231 -1.72 4.10 -7.21
C ILE A 231 -1.25 5.14 -8.23
N TYR A 232 -2.16 6.01 -8.63
CA TYR A 232 -1.89 7.09 -9.57
C TYR A 232 -1.71 8.40 -8.81
N SER A 233 -0.56 9.00 -9.02
CA SER A 233 -0.18 10.27 -8.42
C SER A 233 0.15 11.29 -9.49
N ARG A 234 -0.11 12.57 -9.20
CA ARG A 234 0.19 13.70 -10.07
C ARG A 234 1.09 14.69 -9.35
N SER A 235 2.13 15.18 -10.02
CA SER A 235 2.90 16.32 -9.55
C SER A 235 2.00 17.55 -9.45
N LYS A 236 2.03 18.25 -8.30
CA LYS A 236 1.25 19.48 -8.12
C LYS A 236 1.82 20.66 -8.90
N SER A 237 3.13 20.67 -9.16
CA SER A 237 3.78 21.80 -9.84
C SER A 237 3.80 21.63 -11.37
N THR A 238 4.00 20.41 -11.86
CA THR A 238 4.14 20.12 -13.30
C THR A 238 2.93 19.42 -13.91
N GLY A 239 2.05 18.83 -13.09
CA GLY A 239 0.92 18.04 -13.57
C GLY A 239 1.30 16.68 -14.15
N VAL A 240 2.58 16.27 -14.09
CA VAL A 240 3.06 14.99 -14.59
C VAL A 240 2.49 13.84 -13.76
N ASP A 241 1.93 12.83 -14.44
CA ASP A 241 1.40 11.62 -13.82
C ASP A 241 2.49 10.56 -13.60
N ALA A 242 2.41 9.88 -12.46
CA ALA A 242 3.24 8.76 -12.09
C ALA A 242 2.39 7.61 -11.54
N ILE A 243 2.81 6.38 -11.83
CA ILE A 243 2.14 5.16 -11.38
C ILE A 243 3.06 4.42 -10.42
N THR A 244 2.51 4.09 -9.25
CA THR A 244 3.13 3.20 -8.28
C THR A 244 2.37 1.89 -8.27
N GLU A 245 3.09 0.79 -8.44
CA GLU A 245 2.52 -0.54 -8.31
C GLU A 245 2.80 -1.07 -6.91
N ALA A 246 1.74 -1.46 -6.23
CA ALA A 246 1.75 -1.87 -4.84
C ALA A 246 0.89 -3.13 -4.64
N VAL A 247 0.97 -3.67 -3.43
CA VAL A 247 0.11 -4.75 -2.96
C VAL A 247 -0.60 -4.26 -1.71
N TYR A 248 -1.93 -4.30 -1.74
CA TYR A 248 -2.75 -4.14 -0.55
C TYR A 248 -2.85 -5.46 0.18
N THR A 249 -2.47 -5.47 1.45
CA THR A 249 -2.62 -6.64 2.33
C THR A 249 -3.57 -6.30 3.46
N GLY A 250 -4.52 -7.16 3.76
CA GLY A 250 -5.46 -6.90 4.83
C GLY A 250 -6.04 -8.15 5.46
N VAL A 251 -6.84 -7.97 6.50
CA VAL A 251 -7.58 -9.03 7.17
C VAL A 251 -9.05 -8.85 6.87
N ALA A 252 -9.71 -9.88 6.34
CA ALA A 252 -11.13 -9.88 6.07
C ALA A 252 -11.87 -10.82 7.04
N VAL A 253 -13.07 -10.43 7.45
CA VAL A 253 -14.03 -11.31 8.16
C VAL A 253 -15.26 -11.48 7.29
N TRP A 254 -15.64 -12.71 6.97
CA TRP A 254 -16.66 -12.98 5.95
C TRP A 254 -17.38 -14.32 6.14
N GLY A 255 -18.33 -14.60 5.25
CA GLY A 255 -19.02 -15.91 5.18
C GLY A 255 -19.77 -16.25 6.45
N TYR A 256 -20.50 -15.28 7.01
CA TYR A 256 -21.27 -15.46 8.24
C TYR A 256 -22.44 -16.41 8.02
N THR A 257 -22.53 -17.44 8.86
CA THR A 257 -23.68 -18.33 8.95
C THR A 257 -24.08 -18.50 10.41
N TYR A 258 -25.33 -18.94 10.64
CA TYR A 258 -25.81 -19.20 11.98
C TYR A 258 -26.75 -20.38 12.04
N THR A 259 -26.88 -20.97 13.22
CA THR A 259 -27.89 -21.98 13.56
C THR A 259 -28.62 -21.56 14.82
N ILE A 260 -29.90 -21.93 14.92
CA ILE A 260 -30.73 -21.72 16.11
C ILE A 260 -31.20 -23.09 16.58
N ASP A 261 -31.04 -23.34 17.89
CA ASP A 261 -31.48 -24.56 18.55
C ASP A 261 -32.27 -24.22 19.82
N HIS A 262 -33.24 -25.06 20.17
CA HIS A 262 -34.06 -24.92 21.37
C HIS A 262 -33.86 -26.13 22.28
N GLN A 263 -33.49 -25.87 23.53
CA GLN A 263 -33.23 -26.92 24.51
C GLN A 263 -34.10 -26.71 25.75
N PRO A 264 -34.68 -27.76 26.35
CA PRO A 264 -35.39 -27.63 27.62
C PRO A 264 -34.49 -27.03 28.70
N LEU A 265 -35.05 -26.17 29.54
CA LEU A 265 -34.38 -25.79 30.79
C LEU A 265 -34.31 -27.05 31.67
N GLU A 266 -33.11 -27.53 31.95
CA GLU A 266 -32.95 -28.64 32.89
C GLU A 266 -33.62 -28.29 34.23
N ALA A 267 -34.39 -29.23 34.77
CA ALA A 267 -34.97 -29.09 36.08
C ALA A 267 -33.83 -28.90 37.07
N ARG A 268 -33.80 -27.77 37.79
CA ARG A 268 -32.95 -27.64 38.98
C ARG A 268 -33.35 -28.79 39.91
N ASN A 269 -32.49 -29.80 40.02
CA ASN A 269 -32.56 -30.77 41.10
C ASN A 269 -32.59 -29.97 42.40
N SER A 270 -33.74 -30.02 43.05
CA SER A 270 -34.01 -29.36 44.33
C SER A 270 -33.47 -30.21 45.46
#